data_AF-A0AA44QFD4-F1
#
_entry.id   AF-A0AA44QFD4-F1
#
_cell.length_a   1.000
_cell.length_b   1.000
_cell.length_c   1.000
_cell.angle_alpha   90.00
_cell.angle_beta   90.00
_cell.angle_gamma   90.00
#
_symmetry.space_group_name_H-M   'P 1'
#
loop_
_entity.id
_entity.type
_entity.pdbx_description
1 polymer ?
#
loop_
_entity_poly.entity_id
_entity_poly.type
_entity_poly.pdbx_seq_one_letter_code
_entity_poly.pdbx_strand_id
1 'polypeptide(L)'
;MFDNQLILRTYEKGGKETSTYLIGSFAFMIWDERNRLLFEERDFSGSRTLYFHRTNEKFAFCTTIKPLLNLPYVKKRVNEEWLAEFLAILGIADSVDAASTAYKHMEQVPLSHTIVVENGRRDMGAY
;
A
#
# COMPACT_ATOMS: atom_id res chain seq x y z
N MET A 1 3.22 -22.94 11.26
CA MET A 1 2.32 -21.78 11.17
C MET A 1 2.89 -20.89 10.08
N PHE A 2 2.08 -20.50 9.10
CA PHE A 2 2.54 -19.66 7.98
C PHE A 2 2.40 -18.17 8.32
N ASP A 3 3.20 -17.31 7.71
CA ASP A 3 3.22 -15.86 8.00
C ASP A 3 1.84 -15.21 7.84
N ASN A 4 1.05 -15.63 6.84
CA ASN A 4 -0.32 -15.13 6.64
C ASN A 4 -1.25 -15.49 7.81
N GLN A 5 -1.08 -16.67 8.43
CA GLN A 5 -1.84 -17.04 9.62
C GLN A 5 -1.39 -16.24 10.83
N LEU A 6 -0.09 -15.93 10.95
CA LEU A 6 0.41 -15.06 12.01
C LEU A 6 -0.18 -13.66 11.90
N ILE A 7 -0.11 -13.04 10.72
CA ILE A 7 -0.67 -11.73 10.42
C ILE A 7 -2.17 -11.68 10.73
N LEU A 8 -2.92 -12.70 10.29
CA LEU A 8 -4.36 -12.75 10.55
C LEU A 8 -4.65 -12.85 12.04
N ARG A 9 -3.92 -13.68 12.79
CA ARG A 9 -4.11 -13.84 14.24
C ARG A 9 -3.74 -12.57 15.02
N THR A 10 -2.71 -11.85 14.60
CA THR A 10 -2.35 -10.57 15.22
C THR A 10 -3.41 -9.51 14.93
N TYR A 11 -3.97 -9.47 13.72
CA TYR A 11 -5.10 -8.61 13.39
C TYR A 11 -6.36 -8.96 14.17
N GLU A 12 -6.71 -10.25 14.30
CA GLU A 12 -7.85 -10.68 15.13
C GLU A 12 -7.70 -10.25 16.60
N LYS A 13 -6.46 -10.18 17.11
CA LYS A 13 -6.17 -9.82 18.50
C LYS A 13 -6.10 -8.31 18.72
N GLY A 14 -5.47 -7.57 17.81
CA GLY A 14 -5.10 -6.16 17.97
C GLY A 14 -5.80 -5.19 17.03
N GLY A 15 -6.59 -5.68 16.07
CA GLY A 15 -7.26 -4.84 15.07
C GLY A 15 -6.28 -3.93 14.34
N LYS A 16 -6.50 -2.62 14.42
CA LYS A 16 -5.66 -1.62 13.75
C LYS A 16 -4.27 -1.45 14.38
N GLU A 17 -4.03 -1.99 15.58
CA GLU A 17 -2.73 -1.97 16.25
C GLU A 17 -1.88 -3.22 15.91
N THR A 18 -2.17 -3.88 14.79
CA THR A 18 -1.47 -5.10 14.33
C THR A 18 0.04 -4.91 14.27
N SER A 19 0.49 -3.75 13.78
CA SER A 19 1.90 -3.36 13.68
C SER A 19 2.71 -3.53 14.96
N THR A 20 2.08 -3.31 16.12
CA THR A 20 2.75 -3.40 17.42
C THR A 20 3.17 -4.83 17.79
N TYR A 21 2.61 -5.83 17.11
CA TYR A 21 2.86 -7.25 17.35
C TYR A 21 3.76 -7.91 16.30
N LEU A 22 4.06 -7.22 15.20
CA LEU A 22 4.80 -7.78 14.07
C LEU A 22 6.21 -7.18 13.98
N ILE A 23 7.23 -8.05 13.98
CA ILE A 23 8.63 -7.67 13.75
C ILE A 23 9.11 -8.38 12.49
N GLY A 24 9.48 -7.62 11.47
CA GLY A 24 10.06 -8.16 10.23
C GLY A 24 9.71 -7.34 9.00
N SER A 25 10.00 -7.91 7.83
CA SER A 25 9.64 -7.39 6.52
C SER A 25 8.28 -7.95 6.09
N PHE A 26 7.28 -7.08 5.99
CA PHE A 26 5.93 -7.46 5.60
C PHE A 26 5.21 -6.31 4.88
N ALA A 27 4.38 -6.72 3.94
CA ALA A 27 3.42 -5.85 3.29
C ALA A 27 2.18 -6.70 3.02
N PHE A 28 1.05 -6.36 3.63
CA PHE A 28 -0.16 -7.16 3.53
C PHE A 28 -1.40 -6.29 3.44
N MET A 29 -2.50 -6.96 3.07
CA MET A 29 -3.82 -6.39 3.11
C MET A 29 -4.84 -7.42 3.59
N ILE A 30 -5.76 -6.98 4.44
CA ILE A 30 -6.83 -7.77 5.03
C ILE A 30 -8.15 -7.12 4.61
N TRP A 31 -9.02 -7.92 4.03
CA TRP A 31 -10.43 -7.56 3.91
C TRP A 31 -11.17 -8.12 5.14
N ASP A 32 -11.62 -7.22 6.00
CA ASP A 32 -12.40 -7.56 7.18
C ASP A 32 -13.88 -7.49 6.84
N GLU A 33 -14.46 -8.65 6.51
CA GLU A 33 -15.88 -8.76 6.16
C GLU A 33 -16.82 -8.36 7.30
N ARG A 34 -16.41 -8.57 8.55
CA ARG A 34 -17.26 -8.29 9.73
C ARG A 34 -17.46 -6.79 9.89
N ASN A 35 -16.38 -6.04 9.71
CA ASN A 35 -16.38 -4.58 9.81
C ASN A 35 -16.53 -3.88 8.45
N ARG A 36 -16.57 -4.65 7.35
CA ARG A 36 -16.58 -4.16 5.96
C ARG A 36 -15.49 -3.10 5.68
N LEU A 37 -14.28 -3.39 6.13
CA LEU A 37 -13.14 -2.50 5.93
C LEU A 37 -11.96 -3.23 5.30
N LEU A 38 -11.17 -2.46 4.56
CA LEU A 38 -9.89 -2.90 4.04
C LEU A 38 -8.79 -2.34 4.93
N PHE A 39 -7.92 -3.20 5.43
CA PHE A 39 -6.79 -2.84 6.29
C PHE A 39 -5.49 -3.21 5.59
N GLU A 40 -4.62 -2.24 5.38
CA GLU A 40 -3.32 -2.40 4.74
C GLU A 40 -2.22 -1.96 5.69
N GLU A 41 -1.10 -2.66 5.65
CA GLU A 41 0.05 -2.30 6.45
C GLU A 41 1.35 -2.63 5.71
N ARG A 42 2.31 -1.70 5.78
CA ARG A 42 3.66 -1.85 5.24
C ARG A 42 4.68 -1.55 6.32
N ASP A 43 5.59 -2.50 6.52
CA ASP A 43 6.66 -2.38 7.50
C ASP A 43 7.63 -1.22 7.23
N PHE A 44 8.41 -0.86 8.25
CA PHE A 44 9.34 0.26 8.23
C PHE A 44 10.57 0.05 7.33
N SER A 45 10.98 -1.21 7.09
CA SER A 45 12.22 -1.52 6.37
C SER A 45 12.14 -1.13 4.89
N GLY A 46 10.93 -1.06 4.34
CA GLY A 46 10.70 -0.75 2.93
C GLY A 46 11.13 -1.80 1.93
N SER A 47 11.67 -2.92 2.41
CA SER A 47 12.15 -4.04 1.58
C SER A 47 11.06 -4.66 0.70
N ARG A 48 9.79 -4.55 1.11
CA ARG A 48 8.62 -4.85 0.27
C ARG A 48 7.85 -3.57 0.02
N THR A 49 7.44 -3.36 -1.23
CA THR A 49 6.47 -2.31 -1.57
C THR A 49 5.06 -2.88 -1.52
N LEU A 50 4.07 -2.02 -1.37
CA LEU A 50 2.66 -2.36 -1.56
C LEU A 50 2.06 -1.30 -2.48
N TYR A 51 1.89 -1.65 -3.75
CA TYR A 51 1.24 -0.81 -4.74
C TYR A 51 -0.25 -1.09 -4.76
N PHE A 52 -1.04 -0.07 -5.08
CA PHE A 52 -2.46 -0.25 -5.33
C PHE A 52 -2.96 0.69 -6.43
N HIS A 53 -4.05 0.25 -7.05
CA HIS A 53 -4.81 0.96 -8.05
C HIS A 53 -6.28 0.90 -7.68
N ARG A 54 -6.95 2.04 -7.75
CA ARG A 54 -8.37 2.14 -7.44
C ARG A 54 -9.14 2.95 -8.46
N THR A 55 -10.39 2.55 -8.64
CA THR A 55 -11.44 3.28 -9.35
C THR A 55 -12.66 3.33 -8.42
N ASN A 56 -13.77 3.89 -8.88
CA ASN A 56 -15.02 3.90 -8.09
C ASN A 56 -15.58 2.48 -7.85
N GLU A 57 -15.20 1.50 -8.66
CA GLU A 57 -15.78 0.14 -8.63
C GLU A 57 -14.78 -0.95 -8.28
N LYS A 58 -13.48 -0.68 -8.45
CA LYS A 58 -12.43 -1.71 -8.36
C LYS A 58 -11.28 -1.21 -7.50
N PHE A 59 -10.76 -2.13 -6.70
CA PHE A 59 -9.55 -1.97 -5.93
C PHE A 59 -8.62 -3.14 -6.22
N ALA A 60 -7.37 -2.88 -6.57
CA ALA A 60 -6.38 -3.89 -6.84
C ALA A 60 -5.05 -3.49 -6.19
N PHE A 61 -4.31 -4.47 -5.70
CA PHE A 61 -3.08 -4.26 -4.96
C PHE A 61 -2.08 -5.36 -5.30
N CYS A 62 -0.80 -5.05 -5.18
CA CYS A 62 0.26 -6.02 -5.37
C CYS A 62 1.56 -5.48 -4.77
N THR A 63 2.43 -6.37 -4.30
CA THR A 63 3.77 -5.98 -3.81
C THR A 63 4.75 -5.64 -4.93
N THR A 64 4.33 -5.80 -6.19
CA THR A 64 5.06 -5.38 -7.39
C THR A 64 4.11 -4.64 -8.33
N ILE A 65 4.60 -3.65 -9.06
CA ILE A 65 3.72 -2.82 -9.91
C ILE A 65 3.28 -3.53 -11.20
N LYS A 66 4.08 -4.48 -11.70
CA LYS A 66 3.92 -5.09 -13.02
C LYS A 66 2.56 -5.81 -13.21
N PRO A 67 2.06 -6.62 -12.24
CA PRO A 67 0.75 -7.24 -12.37
C PRO A 67 -0.39 -6.23 -12.45
N LEU A 68 -0.33 -5.14 -11.66
CA LEU A 68 -1.34 -4.08 -11.66
C LEU A 68 -1.42 -3.38 -13.01
N LEU A 69 -0.26 -3.08 -13.60
CA LEU A 69 -0.19 -2.46 -14.93
C LEU A 69 -0.81 -3.34 -16.03
N ASN A 70 -0.89 -4.66 -15.83
CA ASN A 70 -1.44 -5.60 -16.80
C ASN A 70 -2.95 -5.85 -16.64
N LEU A 71 -3.61 -5.23 -15.65
CA LEU A 71 -5.05 -5.33 -15.48
C LEU A 71 -5.78 -4.66 -16.66
N PRO A 72 -6.87 -5.24 -17.17
CA PRO A 72 -7.53 -4.77 -18.39
C PRO A 72 -8.16 -3.38 -18.27
N TYR A 73 -8.39 -2.92 -17.04
CA TYR A 73 -8.97 -1.60 -16.74
C TYR A 73 -7.91 -0.56 -16.34
N VAL A 74 -6.63 -0.91 -16.36
CA VAL A 74 -5.53 0.01 -16.04
C VAL A 74 -4.93 0.56 -17.33
N LYS A 75 -4.86 1.90 -17.43
CA LYS A 75 -4.16 2.58 -18.51
C LYS A 75 -2.73 2.89 -18.08
N LYS A 76 -1.74 2.25 -18.72
CA LYS A 76 -0.32 2.51 -18.49
C LYS A 76 0.02 3.92 -18.99
N ARG A 77 0.19 4.87 -18.07
CA ARG A 77 0.58 6.26 -18.36
C ARG A 77 1.68 6.67 -17.40
N VAL A 78 2.73 7.30 -17.91
CA VAL A 78 3.82 7.83 -17.10
C VAL A 78 3.31 9.01 -16.28
N ASN A 79 3.75 9.10 -15.03
CA ASN A 79 3.54 10.25 -14.18
C ASN A 79 4.67 11.27 -14.41
N GLU A 80 4.45 12.23 -15.31
CA GLU A 80 5.46 13.22 -15.68
C GLU A 80 5.91 14.11 -14.50
N GLU A 81 5.01 14.37 -13.55
CA GLU A 81 5.32 15.12 -12.34
C GLU A 81 6.29 14.35 -11.44
N TRP A 82 5.97 13.08 -11.15
CA TRP A 82 6.90 12.19 -10.45
C TRP A 82 8.22 12.04 -11.19
N LEU A 83 8.21 11.96 -12.53
CA LEU A 83 9.44 11.86 -13.32
C LEU A 83 10.28 13.14 -13.22
N ALA A 84 9.65 14.31 -13.24
CA ALA A 84 10.33 15.59 -13.05
C ALA A 84 10.94 15.69 -11.65
N GLU A 85 10.21 15.28 -10.61
CA GLU A 85 10.72 15.21 -9.23
C GLU A 85 11.90 14.24 -9.12
N PHE A 86 11.76 13.03 -9.66
CA PHE A 86 12.81 12.02 -9.65
C PHE A 86 14.12 12.52 -10.30
N LEU A 87 14.02 13.31 -11.37
CA LEU A 87 15.18 13.89 -12.04
C LEU A 87 15.76 15.12 -11.31
N ALA A 88 14.92 15.86 -10.57
CA ALA A 88 15.33 17.08 -9.86
C ALA A 88 15.87 16.81 -8.46
N ILE A 89 15.42 15.74 -7.80
CA ILE A 89 15.83 15.37 -6.44
C ILE A 89 17.16 14.60 -6.49
N LEU A 90 18.22 15.16 -5.92
CA LEU A 90 19.56 14.55 -5.87
C LEU A 90 19.77 13.68 -4.61
N GLY A 91 18.68 13.21 -3.99
CA GLY A 91 18.66 12.52 -2.70
C GLY A 91 18.23 11.05 -2.78
N ILE A 92 17.89 10.48 -1.63
CA ILE A 92 17.39 9.09 -1.50
C ILE A 92 15.90 8.95 -1.79
N ALA A 93 15.18 10.07 -1.93
CA ALA A 93 13.74 10.07 -2.20
C ALA A 93 13.49 10.18 -3.70
N ASP A 94 12.66 9.30 -4.23
CA ASP A 94 12.30 9.32 -5.65
C ASP A 94 11.29 10.45 -6.00
N SER A 95 10.50 10.90 -5.02
CA SER A 95 9.47 11.93 -5.17
C SER A 95 9.20 12.66 -3.86
N VAL A 96 8.56 13.84 -3.94
CA VAL A 96 8.13 14.61 -2.76
C VAL A 96 6.98 13.89 -2.05
N ASP A 97 6.04 13.34 -2.81
CA ASP A 97 4.98 12.49 -2.28
C ASP A 97 5.43 11.03 -2.22
N ALA A 98 5.57 10.49 -1.01
CA ALA A 98 5.98 9.10 -0.77
C ALA A 98 4.94 8.06 -1.23
N ALA A 99 3.69 8.45 -1.44
CA ALA A 99 2.66 7.58 -2.00
C ALA A 99 2.65 7.58 -3.53
N SER A 100 3.30 8.55 -4.17
CA SER A 100 3.34 8.68 -5.63
C SER A 100 4.24 7.62 -6.27
N THR A 101 3.99 7.35 -7.56
CA THR A 101 4.77 6.41 -8.37
C THR A 101 5.00 6.96 -9.78
N ALA A 102 5.90 6.32 -10.51
CA ALA A 102 6.20 6.61 -11.91
C ALA A 102 5.00 6.45 -12.88
N TYR A 103 3.86 5.92 -12.43
CA TYR A 103 2.67 5.72 -13.25
C TYR A 103 1.47 6.50 -12.70
N LYS A 104 0.73 7.18 -13.57
CA LYS A 104 -0.51 7.86 -13.17
C LYS A 104 -1.52 6.85 -12.65
N HIS A 105 -2.26 7.25 -11.61
CA HIS A 105 -3.28 6.42 -10.94
C HIS A 105 -2.73 5.13 -10.30
N MET A 106 -1.41 5.06 -10.08
CA MET A 106 -0.77 4.04 -9.26
C MET A 106 -0.20 4.72 -8.03
N GLU A 107 -0.60 4.23 -6.87
CA GLU A 107 -0.14 4.71 -5.58
C GLU A 107 0.61 3.57 -4.88
N GLN A 108 1.47 3.91 -3.92
CA GLN A 108 2.08 2.97 -3.01
C GLN A 108 1.78 3.33 -1.56
N VAL A 109 1.79 2.33 -0.68
CA VAL A 109 1.74 2.56 0.76
C VAL A 109 3.11 3.07 1.20
N PRO A 110 3.20 4.24 1.86
CA PRO A 110 4.47 4.72 2.40
C PRO A 110 5.04 3.79 3.48
N LEU A 111 6.31 3.97 3.83
CA LEU A 111 6.98 3.18 4.88
C LEU A 111 6.35 3.43 6.25
N SER A 112 6.18 2.39 7.07
CA SER A 112 5.55 2.50 8.40
C SER A 112 4.18 3.16 8.36
N HIS A 113 3.37 2.81 7.36
CA HIS A 113 2.01 3.34 7.25
C HIS A 113 0.98 2.22 7.24
N THR A 114 -0.13 2.54 7.90
CA THR A 114 -1.36 1.79 7.87
C THR A 114 -2.37 2.56 7.04
N ILE A 115 -3.10 1.86 6.17
CA ILE A 115 -4.23 2.44 5.45
C ILE A 115 -5.48 1.66 5.82
N VAL A 116 -6.54 2.40 6.13
CA VAL A 116 -7.87 1.85 6.38
C VAL A 116 -8.83 2.43 5.36
N VAL A 117 -9.51 1.56 4.60
CA VAL A 117 -10.59 1.96 3.70
C VAL A 117 -11.91 1.46 4.26
N GLU A 118 -12.81 2.39 4.59
CA GLU A 118 -14.13 2.10 5.15
C GLU A 118 -15.16 3.00 4.46
N ASN A 119 -16.24 2.40 3.93
CA ASN A 119 -17.29 3.13 3.20
C ASN A 119 -16.76 4.04 2.07
N GLY A 120 -15.68 3.62 1.40
CA GLY A 120 -15.03 4.40 0.35
C GLY A 120 -14.17 5.57 0.85
N ARG A 121 -14.16 5.85 2.16
CA ARG A 121 -13.24 6.81 2.80
C ARG A 121 -11.94 6.10 3.12
N ARG A 122 -10.83 6.72 2.75
CA ARG A 122 -9.47 6.28 3.10
C ARG A 122 -8.96 7.10 4.26
N ASP A 123 -8.41 6.41 5.25
CA ASP A 123 -7.63 6.98 6.34
C ASP A 123 -6.22 6.41 6.28
N MET A 124 -5.22 7.26 6.46
CA MET A 124 -3.82 6.85 6.42
C MET A 124 -3.14 7.37 7.68
N GLY A 125 -2.51 6.47 8.43
CA GLY A 125 -1.76 6.80 9.63
C GLY A 125 -0.35 6.25 9.55
N ALA A 126 0.63 7.08 9.90
CA ALA A 126 1.98 6.61 10.19
C ALA A 126 2.02 5.97 11.59
N TYR A 127 2.91 5.00 11.79
CA TYR A 127 3.16 4.37 13.09
C TYR A 127 4.65 4.20 13.39
#